data_AF-A0A6V7TTT5-F1
#
_entry.id   AF-A0A6V7TTT5-F1
#
_cell.length_a   1.000
_cell.length_b   1.000
_cell.length_c   1.000
_cell.angle_alpha   90.00
_cell.angle_beta   90.00
_cell.angle_gamma   90.00
#
_symmetry.space_group_name_H-M   'P 1'
#
loop_
_entity.id
_entity.type
_entity.pdbx_description
1 polymer ?
#
loop_
_entity_poly.entity_id
_entity_poly.type
_entity_poly.pdbx_seq_one_letter_code
_entity_poly.pdbx_strand_id
1 'polypeptide(L)'
;MLKVESFVRRIRHSSTMIPMEYFDDYNCLEDLLNSGHNILTKHEAFSLELPQRWDRDSHLNIIMEYGLWSEKDKLQSEGLNQFFKDLFVSISFVKTLPLFNILTIEEQSILITKTMLLLYLMIQLYYSFEINATTLIFPSGEIPYEIIKTTAIKYNCESLERYARKTHIMPMKKFSLVRPDISEFVLLMSLLVANPDKLSPKAKEIIRTEQERYTKMLLQLEQNRHGQGPGALRYSQLLELMWEVIYSSKNSFNMIILLNLLQKNEIKCIWPNALLSQNVKF
;
A
#
# COMPACT_ATOMS: atom_id res chain seq x y z
N MET A 1 -0.64 17.15 -6.76
CA MET A 1 -1.32 16.08 -6.01
C MET A 1 -2.42 15.39 -6.82
N LEU A 2 -3.47 16.07 -7.31
CA LEU A 2 -4.55 15.39 -8.08
C LEU A 2 -4.07 14.65 -9.35
N LYS A 3 -3.06 15.17 -10.07
CA LYS A 3 -2.45 14.47 -11.21
C LYS A 3 -1.80 13.14 -10.81
N VAL A 4 -1.25 13.05 -9.60
CA VAL A 4 -0.61 11.81 -9.11
C VAL A 4 -1.61 10.68 -9.10
N GLU A 5 -2.83 10.93 -8.63
CA GLU A 5 -3.87 9.88 -8.57
C GLU A 5 -4.29 9.39 -9.97
N SER A 6 -4.35 10.28 -10.97
CA SER A 6 -4.59 9.85 -12.35
C SER A 6 -3.50 8.93 -12.88
N PHE A 7 -2.24 9.13 -12.47
CA PHE A 7 -1.11 8.30 -12.84
C PHE A 7 -1.15 6.95 -12.11
N VAL A 8 -1.48 6.97 -10.81
CA VAL A 8 -1.71 5.77 -10.01
C VAL A 8 -2.77 4.88 -10.64
N ARG A 9 -3.94 5.43 -11.01
CA ARG A 9 -5.01 4.68 -11.67
C ARG A 9 -4.54 4.01 -12.96
N ARG A 10 -3.82 4.75 -13.81
CA ARG A 10 -3.30 4.19 -15.06
C ARG A 10 -2.37 2.99 -14.81
N ILE A 11 -1.43 3.12 -13.88
CA ILE A 11 -0.49 2.05 -13.54
C ILE A 11 -1.22 0.82 -12.99
N ARG A 12 -2.21 1.03 -12.11
CA ARG A 12 -2.96 -0.04 -11.47
C ARG A 12 -3.90 -0.77 -12.42
N HIS A 13 -4.57 -0.04 -13.30
CA HIS A 13 -5.51 -0.63 -14.26
C HIS A 13 -4.82 -1.26 -15.47
N SER A 14 -3.50 -1.22 -15.52
CA SER A 14 -2.74 -1.76 -16.63
C SER A 14 -2.44 -3.25 -16.45
N SER A 15 -2.59 -4.02 -17.53
CA SER A 15 -2.06 -5.38 -17.67
C SER A 15 -0.53 -5.44 -17.73
N THR A 16 0.15 -4.32 -18.01
CA THR A 16 1.61 -4.27 -18.11
C THR A 16 2.25 -4.62 -16.77
N MET A 17 3.13 -5.62 -16.77
CA MET A 17 3.95 -5.97 -15.60
C MET A 17 4.88 -4.81 -15.24
N ILE A 18 5.30 -4.72 -13.98
CA ILE A 18 6.36 -3.79 -13.62
C ILE A 18 7.63 -4.16 -14.40
N PRO A 19 8.32 -3.18 -15.03
CA PRO A 19 9.56 -3.46 -15.75
C PRO A 19 10.59 -4.19 -14.88
N MET A 20 11.28 -5.18 -15.45
CA MET A 20 12.24 -6.02 -14.71
C MET A 20 13.37 -5.21 -14.04
N GLU A 21 13.70 -4.03 -14.58
CA GLU A 21 14.65 -3.08 -13.97
C GLU A 21 14.31 -2.76 -12.50
N TYR A 22 13.02 -2.76 -12.12
CA TYR A 22 12.61 -2.51 -10.73
C TYR A 22 12.82 -3.71 -9.80
N PHE A 23 12.99 -4.91 -10.34
CA PHE A 23 13.22 -6.15 -9.57
C PHE A 23 14.70 -6.50 -9.45
N ASP A 24 15.43 -6.41 -10.57
CA ASP A 24 16.76 -6.99 -10.70
C ASP A 24 17.88 -5.96 -10.65
N ASP A 25 17.65 -4.70 -11.07
CA ASP A 25 18.74 -3.72 -11.21
C ASP A 25 19.14 -3.05 -9.88
N TYR A 26 18.40 -3.31 -8.80
CA TYR A 26 18.62 -2.68 -7.49
C TYR A 26 18.88 -3.71 -6.41
N ASN A 27 20.08 -3.71 -5.85
CA ASN A 27 20.49 -4.68 -4.82
C ASN A 27 19.94 -4.32 -3.44
N CYS A 28 19.63 -3.04 -3.21
CA CYS A 28 19.06 -2.53 -1.97
C CYS A 28 18.10 -1.36 -2.21
N LEU A 29 17.35 -0.99 -1.16
CA LEU A 29 16.41 0.13 -1.25
C LEU A 29 17.14 1.43 -1.60
N GLU A 30 18.33 1.63 -1.05
CA GLU A 30 19.15 2.82 -1.28
C GLU A 30 19.48 3.00 -2.77
N ASP A 31 19.78 1.91 -3.49
CA ASP A 31 20.00 1.94 -4.94
C ASP A 31 18.74 2.41 -5.68
N LEU A 32 17.59 1.83 -5.35
CA LEU A 32 16.29 2.22 -5.91
C LEU A 32 15.95 3.69 -5.60
N LEU A 33 16.28 4.18 -4.41
CA LEU A 33 16.03 5.56 -4.03
C LEU A 33 16.94 6.54 -4.79
N ASN A 34 18.22 6.19 -4.98
CA ASN A 34 19.21 7.00 -5.71
C ASN A 34 19.07 6.96 -7.23
N SER A 35 18.44 5.93 -7.80
CA SER A 35 18.34 5.70 -9.24
C SER A 35 17.64 6.80 -10.05
N GLY A 36 17.03 7.80 -9.41
CA GLY A 36 16.16 8.79 -10.06
C GLY A 36 14.86 8.20 -10.62
N HIS A 37 14.67 6.88 -10.57
CA HIS A 37 13.50 6.22 -11.11
C HIS A 37 12.26 6.49 -10.26
N ASN A 38 11.17 6.81 -10.95
CA ASN A 38 9.87 7.06 -10.37
C ASN A 38 8.81 6.47 -11.31
N ILE A 39 8.07 5.46 -10.87
CA ILE A 39 7.11 4.77 -11.75
C ILE A 39 5.97 5.70 -12.18
N LEU A 40 5.67 6.74 -11.37
CA LEU A 40 4.65 7.74 -11.71
C LEU A 40 5.07 8.62 -12.88
N THR A 41 6.37 8.86 -13.10
CA THR A 41 6.84 9.63 -14.26
C THR A 41 6.88 8.79 -15.54
N LYS A 42 6.92 7.45 -15.40
CA LYS A 42 6.86 6.48 -16.50
C LYS A 42 5.44 5.91 -16.73
N HIS A 43 4.38 6.55 -16.21
CA HIS A 43 3.01 6.02 -16.28
C HIS A 43 2.54 5.73 -17.71
N GLU A 44 3.12 6.39 -18.73
CA GLU A 44 2.72 6.23 -20.14
C GLU A 44 3.10 4.87 -20.72
N ALA A 45 4.11 4.22 -20.15
CA ALA A 45 4.53 2.88 -20.54
C ALA A 45 3.52 1.80 -20.10
N PHE A 46 2.59 2.13 -19.22
CA PHE A 46 1.54 1.23 -18.76
C PHE A 46 0.36 1.25 -19.74
N SER A 47 -0.03 0.05 -20.20
CA SER A 47 -1.16 -0.20 -21.09
C SER A 47 -2.47 0.32 -20.50
N LEU A 48 -3.43 0.63 -21.37
CA LEU A 48 -4.82 0.90 -20.98
C LEU A 48 -5.67 -0.38 -20.94
N GLU A 49 -5.08 -1.52 -21.27
CA GLU A 49 -5.73 -2.82 -21.21
C GLU A 49 -5.86 -3.26 -19.75
N LEU A 50 -7.06 -3.70 -19.39
CA LEU A 50 -7.33 -4.22 -18.04
C LEU A 50 -6.60 -5.55 -17.81
N PRO A 51 -6.20 -5.85 -16.57
CA PRO A 51 -5.62 -7.15 -16.24
C PRO A 51 -6.57 -8.30 -16.57
N GLN A 52 -6.02 -9.50 -16.76
CA GLN A 52 -6.83 -10.69 -16.94
C GLN A 52 -7.78 -10.85 -15.75
N ARG A 53 -9.04 -11.15 -16.06
CA ARG A 53 -10.05 -11.35 -15.03
C ARG A 53 -9.70 -12.59 -14.21
N TRP A 54 -9.77 -12.45 -12.89
CA TRP A 54 -9.55 -13.52 -11.94
C TRP A 54 -10.50 -14.70 -12.16
N ASP A 55 -9.95 -15.87 -12.48
CA ASP A 55 -10.63 -17.15 -12.33
C ASP A 55 -10.50 -17.63 -10.88
N ARG A 56 -11.50 -17.26 -10.09
CA ARG A 56 -11.53 -17.51 -8.64
C ARG A 56 -11.36 -18.99 -8.32
N ASP A 57 -12.17 -19.86 -8.92
CA ASP A 57 -12.21 -21.26 -8.51
C ASP A 57 -10.90 -21.97 -8.90
N SER A 58 -10.37 -21.69 -10.10
CA SER A 58 -9.06 -22.21 -10.52
C SER A 58 -7.94 -21.78 -9.57
N HIS A 59 -7.84 -20.48 -9.27
CA HIS A 59 -6.78 -19.93 -8.42
C HIS A 59 -6.88 -20.47 -6.98
N LEU A 60 -8.08 -20.51 -6.39
CA LEU A 60 -8.27 -21.05 -5.04
C LEU A 60 -7.94 -22.55 -4.95
N ASN A 61 -8.27 -23.32 -5.99
CA ASN A 61 -7.87 -24.74 -6.07
C ASN A 61 -6.35 -24.91 -6.13
N ILE A 62 -5.65 -24.07 -6.90
CA ILE A 62 -4.18 -24.07 -6.95
C ILE A 62 -3.58 -23.77 -5.57
N ILE A 63 -4.11 -22.79 -4.84
CA ILE A 63 -3.64 -22.47 -3.48
C ILE A 63 -3.87 -23.66 -2.54
N MET A 64 -5.06 -24.29 -2.60
CA MET A 64 -5.35 -25.48 -1.78
C MET A 64 -4.40 -26.63 -2.07
N GLU A 65 -4.12 -26.91 -3.35
CA GLU A 65 -3.27 -28.02 -3.77
C GLU A 65 -1.78 -27.72 -3.55
N TYR A 66 -1.27 -26.62 -4.10
CA TYR A 66 0.16 -26.30 -4.18
C TYR A 66 0.63 -25.31 -3.12
N GLY A 67 -0.27 -24.48 -2.61
CA GLY A 67 0.06 -23.40 -1.67
C GLY A 67 0.14 -22.06 -2.39
N LEU A 68 -0.07 -20.99 -1.63
CA LEU A 68 0.12 -19.63 -2.12
C LEU A 68 1.60 -19.45 -2.53
N TRP A 69 1.87 -18.68 -3.58
CA TRP A 69 3.22 -18.45 -4.14
C TRP A 69 4.00 -19.69 -4.59
N SER A 70 3.35 -20.85 -4.74
CA SER A 70 3.92 -21.95 -5.52
C SER A 70 4.24 -21.50 -6.95
N GLU A 71 5.13 -22.17 -7.69
CA GLU A 71 5.40 -21.79 -9.09
C GLU A 71 4.13 -21.71 -9.94
N LYS A 72 3.17 -22.61 -9.69
CA LYS A 72 1.87 -22.59 -10.36
C LYS A 72 1.00 -21.38 -9.99
N ASP A 73 1.05 -20.97 -8.72
CA ASP A 73 0.37 -19.76 -8.24
C ASP A 73 1.01 -18.49 -8.83
N LYS A 74 2.36 -18.40 -8.82
CA LYS A 74 3.10 -17.24 -9.37
C LYS A 74 2.78 -16.98 -10.85
N LEU A 75 2.60 -18.04 -11.64
CA LEU A 75 2.25 -17.95 -13.06
C LEU A 75 0.83 -17.42 -13.29
N GLN A 76 -0.05 -17.49 -12.28
CA GLN A 76 -1.46 -17.08 -12.39
C GLN A 76 -1.81 -15.85 -11.54
N SER A 77 -0.96 -15.45 -10.60
CA SER A 77 -1.27 -14.40 -9.62
C SER A 77 -1.02 -13.00 -10.18
N GLU A 78 -2.06 -12.40 -10.78
CA GLU A 78 -2.10 -10.96 -11.05
C GLU A 78 -2.03 -10.14 -9.76
N GLY A 79 -2.44 -10.70 -8.62
CA GLY A 79 -2.40 -10.03 -7.34
C GLY A 79 -1.00 -9.78 -6.82
N LEU A 80 -0.04 -10.66 -7.13
CA LEU A 80 1.35 -10.42 -6.78
C LEU A 80 1.93 -9.25 -7.58
N ASN A 81 1.65 -9.22 -8.89
CA ASN A 81 1.99 -8.08 -9.74
C ASN A 81 1.35 -6.78 -9.22
N GLN A 82 0.07 -6.82 -8.87
CA GLN A 82 -0.65 -5.68 -8.32
C GLN A 82 -0.06 -5.20 -6.99
N PHE A 83 0.29 -6.12 -6.10
CA PHE A 83 0.94 -5.82 -4.83
C PHE A 83 2.24 -5.03 -5.05
N PHE A 84 3.10 -5.49 -5.97
CA PHE A 84 4.32 -4.77 -6.29
C PHE A 84 4.05 -3.41 -6.95
N LYS A 85 3.06 -3.30 -7.84
CA LYS A 85 2.67 -2.00 -8.46
C LYS A 85 2.36 -0.98 -7.38
N ASP A 86 1.57 -1.36 -6.39
CA ASP A 86 1.16 -0.46 -5.32
C ASP A 86 2.29 -0.14 -4.34
N LEU A 87 3.24 -1.05 -4.12
CA LEU A 87 4.47 -0.73 -3.38
C LEU A 87 5.34 0.28 -4.12
N PHE A 88 5.60 0.10 -5.41
CA PHE A 88 6.41 1.06 -6.19
C PHE A 88 5.71 2.40 -6.38
N VAL A 89 4.38 2.40 -6.52
CA VAL A 89 3.56 3.62 -6.48
C VAL A 89 3.70 4.31 -5.13
N SER A 90 3.66 3.57 -4.02
CA SER A 90 3.84 4.13 -2.67
C SER A 90 5.19 4.82 -2.52
N ILE A 91 6.28 4.15 -2.93
CA ILE A 91 7.63 4.72 -2.93
C ILE A 91 7.68 5.98 -3.78
N SER A 92 7.12 5.90 -4.98
CA SER A 92 7.11 7.00 -5.94
C SER A 92 6.29 8.20 -5.46
N PHE A 93 5.17 7.96 -4.76
CA PHE A 93 4.38 8.99 -4.10
C PHE A 93 5.19 9.71 -3.03
N VAL A 94 5.87 8.97 -2.16
CA VAL A 94 6.73 9.55 -1.11
C VAL A 94 7.83 10.42 -1.73
N LYS A 95 8.47 9.97 -2.82
CA LYS A 95 9.46 10.75 -3.58
C LYS A 95 8.91 12.09 -4.12
N THR A 96 7.60 12.24 -4.28
CA THR A 96 6.98 13.51 -4.73
C THR A 96 6.79 14.53 -3.61
N LEU A 97 6.93 14.13 -2.34
CA LEU A 97 6.73 15.03 -1.20
C LEU A 97 7.93 15.95 -1.01
N PRO A 98 7.74 17.25 -0.70
CA PRO A 98 8.84 18.20 -0.54
C PRO A 98 9.90 17.76 0.47
N LEU A 99 9.49 17.10 1.55
CA LEU A 99 10.38 16.62 2.61
C LEU A 99 11.41 15.60 2.12
N PHE A 100 11.08 14.80 1.11
CA PHE A 100 11.88 13.64 0.71
C PHE A 100 13.28 14.04 0.26
N ASN A 101 13.38 15.07 -0.60
CA ASN A 101 14.65 15.54 -1.15
C ASN A 101 15.53 16.27 -0.12
N ILE A 102 15.01 16.57 1.08
CA ILE A 102 15.74 17.25 2.15
C ILE A 102 16.40 16.22 3.10
N LEU A 103 15.82 15.02 3.20
CA LEU A 103 16.30 13.94 4.04
C LEU A 103 17.55 13.28 3.44
N THR A 104 18.43 12.73 4.30
CA THR A 104 19.53 11.89 3.84
C THR A 104 19.00 10.57 3.28
N ILE A 105 19.82 9.85 2.50
CA ILE A 105 19.43 8.55 1.94
C ILE A 105 19.02 7.54 3.03
N GLU A 106 19.73 7.51 4.16
CA GLU A 106 19.40 6.66 5.30
C GLU A 106 18.03 7.01 5.90
N GLU A 107 17.76 8.31 6.06
CA GLU A 107 16.47 8.81 6.57
C GLU A 107 15.33 8.55 5.58
N GLN A 108 15.59 8.66 4.27
CA GLN A 108 14.66 8.30 3.21
C GLN A 108 14.32 6.80 3.25
N SER A 109 15.33 5.92 3.40
CA SER A 109 15.12 4.49 3.57
C SER A 109 14.25 4.18 4.79
N ILE A 110 14.53 4.79 5.95
CA ILE A 110 13.72 4.60 7.16
C ILE A 110 12.28 5.08 6.94
N LEU A 111 12.10 6.24 6.30
CA LEU A 111 10.79 6.80 6.00
C LEU A 111 9.98 5.85 5.11
N ILE A 112 10.55 5.38 4.01
CA ILE A 112 9.91 4.46 3.07
C ILE A 112 9.54 3.15 3.76
N THR A 113 10.46 2.57 4.53
CA THR A 113 10.23 1.30 5.23
C THR A 113 9.09 1.37 6.23
N LYS A 114 8.91 2.51 6.89
CA LYS A 114 7.80 2.71 7.82
C LYS A 114 6.46 3.00 7.16
N THR A 115 6.47 3.55 5.93
CA THR A 115 5.27 4.14 5.32
C THR A 115 4.73 3.32 4.16
N MET A 116 5.55 2.47 3.52
CA MET A 116 5.14 1.74 2.31
C MET A 116 3.88 0.89 2.50
N LEU A 117 3.76 0.14 3.60
CA LEU A 117 2.59 -0.71 3.84
C LEU A 117 1.35 0.11 4.21
N LEU A 118 1.51 1.28 4.82
CA LEU A 118 0.41 2.20 5.12
C LEU A 118 -0.16 2.76 3.81
N LEU A 119 0.72 3.20 2.92
CA LEU A 119 0.35 3.76 1.63
C LEU A 119 -0.23 2.70 0.70
N TYR A 120 0.38 1.52 0.63
CA TYR A 120 -0.17 0.36 -0.07
C TYR A 120 -1.62 0.09 0.35
N LEU A 121 -1.88 0.03 1.67
CA LEU A 121 -3.21 -0.23 2.19
C LEU A 121 -4.18 0.91 1.84
N MET A 122 -3.76 2.18 1.94
CA MET A 122 -4.57 3.33 1.55
C MET A 122 -4.97 3.29 0.07
N ILE A 123 -4.01 3.03 -0.81
CA ILE A 123 -4.21 2.91 -2.26
C ILE A 123 -5.23 1.80 -2.55
N GLN A 124 -5.09 0.65 -1.89
CA GLN A 124 -6.00 -0.48 -2.02
C GLN A 124 -7.42 -0.18 -1.54
N LEU A 125 -7.54 0.45 -0.37
CA LEU A 125 -8.83 0.87 0.20
C LEU A 125 -9.55 1.86 -0.70
N TYR A 126 -8.84 2.86 -1.22
CA TYR A 126 -9.44 3.89 -2.07
C TYR A 126 -9.97 3.30 -3.37
N TYR A 127 -9.19 2.46 -4.06
CA TYR A 127 -9.68 1.78 -5.26
C TYR A 127 -10.89 0.89 -5.01
N SER A 128 -10.83 0.07 -3.96
CA SER A 128 -11.94 -0.80 -3.58
C SER A 128 -13.20 0.00 -3.26
N PHE A 129 -13.04 1.17 -2.61
CA PHE A 129 -14.13 2.11 -2.36
C PHE A 129 -14.73 2.67 -3.65
N GLU A 130 -13.91 3.08 -4.62
CA GLU A 130 -14.39 3.64 -5.88
C GLU A 130 -15.26 2.67 -6.68
N ILE A 131 -14.97 1.37 -6.59
CA ILE A 131 -15.77 0.32 -7.24
C ILE A 131 -16.88 -0.24 -6.33
N ASN A 132 -17.18 0.43 -5.20
CA ASN A 132 -18.18 0.05 -4.22
C ASN A 132 -18.01 -1.36 -3.63
N ALA A 133 -16.76 -1.83 -3.52
CA ALA A 133 -16.48 -3.12 -2.90
C ALA A 133 -16.63 -3.08 -1.37
N THR A 134 -17.07 -4.18 -0.79
CA THR A 134 -17.23 -4.32 0.67
C THR A 134 -15.98 -4.87 1.38
N THR A 135 -14.97 -5.26 0.59
CA THR A 135 -13.66 -5.76 1.00
C THR A 135 -12.61 -5.22 0.04
N LEU A 136 -11.33 -5.32 0.40
CA LEU A 136 -10.26 -5.09 -0.57
C LEU A 136 -10.39 -6.02 -1.78
N ILE A 137 -10.20 -5.44 -2.96
CA ILE A 137 -10.23 -6.12 -4.25
C ILE A 137 -9.18 -5.47 -5.17
N PHE A 138 -8.51 -6.30 -5.96
CA PHE A 138 -7.54 -5.84 -6.95
C PHE A 138 -8.20 -5.52 -8.30
N PRO A 139 -7.53 -4.77 -9.20
CA PRO A 139 -8.01 -4.52 -10.56
C PRO A 139 -8.29 -5.77 -11.39
N SER A 140 -7.58 -6.88 -11.13
CA SER A 140 -7.85 -8.19 -11.71
C SER A 140 -9.18 -8.83 -11.23
N GLY A 141 -9.80 -8.28 -10.19
CA GLY A 141 -10.96 -8.84 -9.50
C GLY A 141 -10.58 -9.76 -8.33
N GLU A 142 -9.29 -10.03 -8.12
CA GLU A 142 -8.82 -10.83 -6.99
C GLU A 142 -9.20 -10.23 -5.64
N ILE A 143 -9.65 -11.09 -4.72
CA ILE A 143 -10.02 -10.69 -3.36
C ILE A 143 -8.97 -11.26 -2.40
N PRO A 144 -8.01 -10.44 -1.90
CA PRO A 144 -6.93 -10.90 -1.03
C PRO A 144 -7.43 -11.63 0.22
N TYR A 145 -8.58 -11.23 0.77
CA TYR A 145 -9.17 -11.94 1.91
C TYR A 145 -9.48 -13.41 1.60
N GLU A 146 -9.99 -13.72 0.40
CA GLU A 146 -10.34 -15.10 0.04
C GLU A 146 -9.11 -15.96 -0.21
N ILE A 147 -8.10 -15.38 -0.87
CA ILE A 147 -6.78 -15.99 -1.06
C ILE A 147 -6.19 -16.38 0.30
N ILE A 148 -6.07 -15.40 1.21
CA ILE A 148 -5.47 -15.64 2.54
C ILE A 148 -6.34 -16.55 3.41
N LYS A 149 -7.68 -16.46 3.33
CA LYS A 149 -8.59 -17.37 4.03
C LYS A 149 -8.38 -18.82 3.56
N THR A 150 -8.22 -19.03 2.26
CA THR A 150 -7.95 -20.36 1.67
C THR A 150 -6.60 -20.90 2.15
N THR A 151 -5.57 -20.05 2.18
CA THR A 151 -4.28 -20.38 2.80
C THR A 151 -4.43 -20.74 4.29
N ALA A 152 -5.21 -19.97 5.05
CA ALA A 152 -5.47 -20.24 6.46
C ALA A 152 -6.15 -21.60 6.68
N ILE A 153 -7.10 -21.98 5.80
CA ILE A 153 -7.76 -23.30 5.85
C ILE A 153 -6.74 -24.41 5.56
N LYS A 154 -5.95 -24.28 4.49
CA LYS A 154 -4.92 -25.26 4.11
C LYS A 154 -3.96 -25.58 5.26
N TYR A 155 -3.51 -24.55 5.97
CA TYR A 155 -2.57 -24.69 7.08
C TYR A 155 -3.23 -24.77 8.46
N ASN A 156 -4.56 -24.85 8.54
CA ASN A 156 -5.33 -24.83 9.78
C ASN A 156 -4.91 -23.70 10.76
N CYS A 157 -4.76 -22.48 10.23
CA CYS A 157 -4.21 -21.33 10.95
C CYS A 157 -5.25 -20.22 11.15
N GLU A 158 -6.03 -20.30 12.24
CA GLU A 158 -7.08 -19.31 12.54
C GLU A 158 -6.53 -17.87 12.72
N SER A 159 -5.33 -17.74 13.28
CA SER A 159 -4.66 -16.45 13.44
C SER A 159 -4.43 -15.74 12.10
N LEU A 160 -4.14 -16.49 11.04
CA LEU A 160 -3.94 -15.93 9.70
C LEU A 160 -5.25 -15.34 9.16
N GLU A 161 -6.36 -16.07 9.26
CA GLU A 161 -7.67 -15.53 8.86
C GLU A 161 -8.05 -14.29 9.69
N ARG A 162 -7.75 -14.31 10.99
CA ARG A 162 -8.01 -13.19 11.90
C ARG A 162 -7.25 -11.93 11.47
N TYR A 163 -5.97 -12.05 11.13
CA TYR A 163 -5.19 -10.92 10.61
C TYR A 163 -5.71 -10.46 9.24
N ALA A 164 -6.08 -11.38 8.35
CA ALA A 164 -6.67 -11.04 7.06
C ALA A 164 -7.97 -10.25 7.21
N ARG A 165 -8.86 -10.63 8.14
CA ARG A 165 -10.10 -9.90 8.41
C ARG A 165 -9.84 -8.47 8.92
N LYS A 166 -8.88 -8.31 9.84
CA LYS A 166 -8.45 -7.00 10.36
C LYS A 166 -7.75 -6.12 9.32
N THR A 167 -7.24 -6.72 8.25
CA THR A 167 -6.49 -6.04 7.20
C THR A 167 -7.36 -5.70 5.98
N HIS A 168 -8.28 -6.58 5.60
CA HIS A 168 -9.00 -6.48 4.33
C HIS A 168 -10.47 -6.07 4.48
N ILE A 169 -11.12 -6.41 5.60
CA ILE A 169 -12.57 -6.19 5.80
C ILE A 169 -12.82 -5.01 6.74
N MET A 170 -12.19 -5.01 7.93
CA MET A 170 -12.41 -3.97 8.93
C MET A 170 -12.10 -2.54 8.44
N PRO A 171 -10.92 -2.26 7.85
CA PRO A 171 -10.63 -0.92 7.37
C PRO A 171 -11.55 -0.51 6.22
N MET A 172 -11.99 -1.46 5.38
CA MET A 172 -12.92 -1.17 4.29
C MET A 172 -14.28 -0.67 4.80
N LYS A 173 -14.77 -1.21 5.93
CA LYS A 173 -15.99 -0.72 6.58
C LYS A 173 -15.84 0.73 7.05
N LYS A 174 -14.72 1.06 7.72
CA LYS A 174 -14.45 2.43 8.18
C LYS A 174 -14.28 3.38 6.99
N PHE A 175 -13.56 2.95 5.96
CA PHE A 175 -13.34 3.73 4.74
C PHE A 175 -14.67 4.03 4.02
N SER A 176 -15.55 3.04 3.90
CA SER A 176 -16.89 3.19 3.29
C SER A 176 -17.85 4.05 4.10
N LEU A 177 -17.64 4.15 5.41
CA LEU A 177 -18.40 5.05 6.29
C LEU A 177 -17.92 6.49 6.15
N VAL A 178 -16.60 6.69 6.14
CA VAL A 178 -15.99 8.02 6.07
C VAL A 178 -16.07 8.59 4.67
N ARG A 179 -15.87 7.78 3.62
CA ARG A 179 -15.96 8.19 2.21
C ARG A 179 -15.08 9.41 1.90
N PRO A 180 -13.76 9.33 2.08
CA PRO A 180 -12.89 10.45 1.75
C PRO A 180 -12.96 10.75 0.25
N ASP A 181 -13.05 12.01 -0.12
CA ASP A 181 -12.84 12.46 -1.49
C ASP A 181 -11.35 12.38 -1.87
N ILE A 182 -11.04 12.65 -3.15
CA ILE A 182 -9.67 12.58 -3.66
C ILE A 182 -8.69 13.56 -2.98
N SER A 183 -9.17 14.73 -2.54
CA SER A 183 -8.32 15.74 -1.90
C SER A 183 -8.02 15.33 -0.46
N GLU A 184 -9.04 14.87 0.27
CA GLU A 184 -8.91 14.29 1.61
C GLU A 184 -7.99 13.06 1.59
N PHE A 185 -8.20 12.15 0.63
CA PHE A 185 -7.39 10.95 0.45
C PHE A 185 -5.90 11.27 0.30
N VAL A 186 -5.54 12.19 -0.60
CA VAL A 186 -4.12 12.54 -0.83
C VAL A 186 -3.50 13.22 0.39
N LEU A 187 -4.25 14.09 1.09
CA LEU A 187 -3.77 14.72 2.33
C LEU A 187 -3.56 13.69 3.45
N LEU A 188 -4.46 12.71 3.58
CA LEU A 188 -4.30 11.60 4.52
C LEU A 188 -3.06 10.76 4.20
N MET A 189 -2.80 10.45 2.92
CA MET A 189 -1.55 9.78 2.53
C MET A 189 -0.31 10.61 2.90
N SER A 190 -0.33 11.92 2.67
CA SER A 190 0.77 12.80 3.07
C SER A 190 0.99 12.83 4.59
N LEU A 191 -0.09 12.84 5.39
CA LEU A 191 -0.02 12.77 6.85
C LEU A 191 0.53 11.43 7.36
N LEU A 192 0.16 10.31 6.73
CA LEU A 192 0.70 8.99 7.07
C LEU A 192 2.22 8.93 6.84
N VAL A 193 2.73 9.62 5.82
CA VAL A 193 4.17 9.71 5.57
C VAL A 193 4.86 10.57 6.62
N ALA A 194 4.24 11.69 7.00
CA ALA A 194 4.79 12.65 7.96
C ALA A 194 4.67 12.19 9.43
N ASN A 195 4.86 10.91 9.74
CA ASN A 195 4.79 10.36 11.10
C ASN A 195 5.81 9.22 11.45
N PRO A 196 7.12 9.32 11.19
CA PRO A 196 8.10 8.32 11.59
C PRO A 196 8.84 8.66 12.90
N ASP A 197 8.81 7.74 13.88
CA ASP A 197 9.42 7.99 15.20
C ASP A 197 10.98 7.91 15.28
N LYS A 198 11.64 7.34 14.27
CA LYS A 198 13.05 6.90 14.34
C LYS A 198 13.92 7.64 13.32
N LEU A 199 14.07 8.95 13.49
CA LEU A 199 14.89 9.79 12.62
C LEU A 199 15.77 10.72 13.45
N SER A 200 16.77 11.35 12.79
CA SER A 200 17.60 12.36 13.42
C SER A 200 16.73 13.54 13.93
N PRO A 201 17.21 14.32 14.93
CA PRO A 201 16.48 15.49 15.40
C PRO A 201 16.16 16.49 14.27
N LYS A 202 17.07 16.66 13.30
CA LYS A 202 16.87 17.53 12.14
C LYS A 202 15.75 17.01 11.24
N ALA A 203 15.77 15.72 10.91
CA ALA A 203 14.73 15.10 10.10
C ALA A 203 13.35 15.10 10.79
N LYS A 204 13.31 14.91 12.11
CA LYS A 204 12.09 15.04 12.90
C LYS A 204 11.49 16.45 12.78
N GLU A 205 12.31 17.49 12.78
CA GLU A 205 11.83 18.86 12.62
C GLU A 205 11.28 19.14 11.21
N ILE A 206 11.96 18.64 10.17
CA ILE A 206 11.48 18.70 8.78
C ILE A 206 10.10 18.03 8.68
N ILE A 207 9.96 16.84 9.24
CA ILE A 207 8.69 16.09 9.18
C ILE A 207 7.61 16.76 10.01
N ARG A 208 7.92 17.27 11.21
CA ARG A 208 6.98 18.01 12.04
C ARG A 208 6.41 19.23 11.30
N THR A 209 7.28 19.99 10.64
CA THR A 209 6.88 21.14 9.81
C THR A 209 5.88 20.74 8.72
N GLU A 210 6.14 19.62 8.05
CA GLU A 210 5.31 19.12 6.96
C GLU A 210 3.99 18.52 7.50
N GLN A 211 4.03 17.82 8.62
CA GLN A 211 2.86 17.30 9.33
C GLN A 211 1.93 18.44 9.75
N GLU A 212 2.47 19.52 10.33
CA GLU A 212 1.71 20.72 10.69
C GLU A 212 1.08 21.37 9.47
N ARG A 213 1.83 21.45 8.35
CA ARG A 213 1.31 21.97 7.09
C ARG A 213 0.14 21.15 6.56
N TYR A 214 0.29 19.83 6.45
CA TYR A 214 -0.78 18.96 5.94
C TYR A 214 -2.00 18.94 6.87
N THR A 215 -1.78 18.97 8.19
CA THR A 215 -2.83 19.06 9.20
C THR A 215 -3.64 20.34 9.03
N LYS A 216 -2.96 21.49 8.91
CA LYS A 216 -3.60 22.78 8.67
C LYS A 216 -4.37 22.80 7.36
N MET A 217 -3.77 22.27 6.28
CA MET A 217 -4.43 22.19 4.97
C MET A 217 -5.72 21.36 5.04
N LEU A 218 -5.69 20.19 5.69
CA LEU A 218 -6.86 19.33 5.82
C LEU A 218 -7.96 19.99 6.66
N LEU A 219 -7.62 20.55 7.82
CA LEU A 219 -8.62 21.25 8.65
C LEU A 219 -9.24 22.44 7.91
N GLN A 220 -8.43 23.25 7.23
CA GLN A 220 -8.93 24.39 6.46
C GLN A 220 -9.80 23.94 5.28
N LEU A 221 -9.44 22.87 4.59
CA LEU A 221 -10.25 22.29 3.52
C LEU A 221 -11.65 21.96 4.03
N GLU A 222 -11.75 21.27 5.15
CA GLU A 222 -13.02 20.84 5.73
C GLU A 222 -13.83 22.02 6.31
N GLN A 223 -13.18 22.96 6.97
CA GLN A 223 -13.84 24.16 7.50
C GLN A 223 -14.36 25.08 6.39
N ASN A 224 -13.65 25.17 5.26
CA ASN A 224 -14.10 25.96 4.11
C ASN A 224 -15.32 25.31 3.42
N ARG A 225 -15.40 23.97 3.41
CA ARG A 225 -16.51 23.23 2.77
C ARG A 225 -17.75 23.11 3.66
N HIS A 226 -17.56 22.94 4.96
CA HIS A 226 -18.62 22.56 5.89
C HIS A 226 -18.86 23.57 7.02
N GLY A 227 -18.05 24.63 7.11
CA GLY A 227 -18.04 25.58 8.22
C GLY A 227 -17.21 25.10 9.42
N GLN A 228 -17.02 25.97 10.41
CA GLN A 228 -16.07 25.76 11.52
C GLN A 228 -16.34 24.48 12.33
N GLY A 229 -17.56 24.32 12.85
CA GLY A 229 -17.95 23.17 13.67
C GLY A 229 -18.05 21.87 12.87
N PRO A 230 -18.92 21.81 11.84
CA PRO A 230 -19.05 20.60 11.03
C PRO A 230 -17.76 20.20 10.30
N GLY A 231 -16.94 21.18 9.87
CA GLY A 231 -15.63 20.91 9.28
C GLY A 231 -14.63 20.33 10.28
N ALA A 232 -14.62 20.79 11.53
CA ALA A 232 -13.79 20.19 12.58
C ALA A 232 -14.22 18.74 12.90
N LEU A 233 -15.52 18.44 12.86
CA LEU A 233 -16.04 17.09 13.00
C LEU A 233 -15.63 16.19 11.81
N ARG A 234 -15.70 16.71 10.59
CA ARG A 234 -15.24 15.98 9.40
C ARG A 234 -13.74 15.68 9.48
N TYR A 235 -12.95 16.67 9.86
CA TYR A 235 -11.51 16.51 10.11
C TYR A 235 -11.23 15.39 11.14
N SER A 236 -11.96 15.33 12.26
CA SER A 236 -11.74 14.27 13.25
C SER A 236 -12.10 12.88 12.72
N GLN A 237 -13.15 12.74 11.91
CA GLN A 237 -13.51 11.48 11.25
C GLN A 237 -12.41 10.98 10.30
N LEU A 238 -11.75 11.89 9.58
CA LEU A 238 -10.63 11.58 8.70
C LEU A 238 -9.40 11.12 9.50
N LEU A 239 -9.11 11.75 10.64
CA LEU A 239 -8.05 11.29 11.55
C LEU A 239 -8.33 9.89 12.13
N GLU A 240 -9.59 9.60 12.49
CA GLU A 240 -9.98 8.26 12.93
C GLU A 240 -9.75 7.21 11.84
N LEU A 241 -10.04 7.54 10.58
CA LEU A 241 -9.73 6.66 9.45
C LEU A 241 -8.23 6.40 9.34
N MET A 242 -7.41 7.43 9.53
CA MET A 242 -5.95 7.31 9.52
C MET A 242 -5.45 6.35 10.61
N TRP A 243 -6.03 6.41 11.81
CA TRP A 243 -5.71 5.48 12.91
C TRP A 243 -6.09 4.03 12.59
N GLU A 244 -7.26 3.82 11.97
CA GLU A 244 -7.69 2.48 11.52
C GLU A 244 -6.68 1.90 10.51
N VAL A 245 -6.22 2.71 9.56
CA VAL A 245 -5.21 2.32 8.57
C VAL A 245 -3.89 1.93 9.23
N ILE A 246 -3.43 2.71 10.22
CA ILE A 246 -2.21 2.40 11.00
C ILE A 246 -2.37 1.06 11.72
N TYR A 247 -3.53 0.83 12.35
CA TYR A 247 -3.82 -0.43 13.02
C TYR A 247 -3.86 -1.61 12.03
N SER A 248 -4.55 -1.47 10.90
CA SER A 248 -4.65 -2.50 9.87
C SER A 248 -3.32 -2.80 9.19
N SER A 249 -2.44 -1.81 9.01
CA SER A 249 -1.09 -2.02 8.49
C SER A 249 -0.21 -2.87 9.43
N LYS A 250 -0.31 -2.65 10.75
CA LYS A 250 0.34 -3.55 11.74
C LYS A 250 -0.17 -4.99 11.63
N ASN A 251 -1.48 -5.17 11.39
CA ASN A 251 -2.04 -6.50 11.15
C ASN A 251 -1.60 -7.09 9.79
N SER A 252 -1.42 -6.25 8.77
CA SER A 252 -0.86 -6.67 7.47
C SER A 252 0.55 -7.21 7.64
N PHE A 253 1.37 -6.51 8.44
CA PHE A 253 2.74 -6.93 8.74
C PHE A 253 2.75 -8.29 9.45
N ASN A 254 1.93 -8.46 10.49
CA ASN A 254 1.80 -9.74 11.20
C ASN A 254 1.26 -10.86 10.28
N MET A 255 0.35 -10.53 9.36
CA MET A 255 -0.17 -11.46 8.35
C MET A 255 0.97 -11.93 7.43
N ILE A 256 1.78 -11.01 6.91
CA ILE A 256 2.93 -11.32 6.03
C ILE A 256 3.95 -12.19 6.77
N ILE A 257 4.29 -11.88 8.02
CA ILE A 257 5.19 -12.72 8.84
C ILE A 257 4.62 -14.14 8.98
N LEU A 258 3.34 -14.26 9.32
CA LEU A 258 2.73 -15.57 9.53
C LEU A 258 2.67 -16.39 8.23
N LEU A 259 2.35 -15.76 7.11
CA LEU A 259 2.44 -16.40 5.78
C LEU A 259 3.87 -16.91 5.52
N ASN A 260 4.87 -16.07 5.78
CA ASN A 260 6.27 -16.43 5.58
C ASN A 260 6.68 -17.70 6.35
N LEU A 261 6.24 -17.77 7.62
CA LEU A 261 6.52 -18.91 8.50
C LEU A 261 5.82 -20.19 8.03
N LEU A 262 4.55 -20.09 7.62
CA LEU A 262 3.77 -21.23 7.14
C LEU A 262 4.32 -21.79 5.82
N GLN A 263 4.92 -20.94 5.00
CA GLN A 263 5.43 -21.27 3.67
C GLN A 263 6.96 -21.39 3.63
N LYS A 264 7.59 -21.63 4.78
CA LYS A 264 9.02 -21.97 4.89
C LYS A 264 9.96 -20.99 4.16
N ASN A 265 9.67 -19.68 4.19
CA ASN A 265 10.44 -18.62 3.55
C ASN A 265 10.38 -18.49 2.02
N GLU A 266 9.37 -19.04 1.35
CA GLU A 266 9.19 -18.88 -0.11
C GLU A 266 8.96 -17.42 -0.56
N ILE A 267 8.60 -16.51 0.36
CA ILE A 267 8.50 -15.05 0.17
C ILE A 267 9.80 -14.44 -0.36
N LYS A 268 10.96 -14.88 0.13
CA LYS A 268 12.24 -14.28 -0.25
C LYS A 268 12.50 -14.39 -1.75
N CYS A 269 11.93 -15.40 -2.40
CA CYS A 269 12.09 -15.65 -3.83
C CYS A 269 11.18 -14.81 -4.72
N ILE A 270 10.28 -13.99 -4.15
CA ILE A 270 9.36 -13.15 -4.93
C ILE A 270 9.48 -11.66 -4.60
N TRP A 271 10.10 -11.29 -3.47
CA TRP A 271 10.33 -9.87 -3.14
C TRP A 271 11.42 -9.27 -4.03
N PRO A 272 11.24 -8.03 -4.55
CA PRO A 272 12.30 -7.29 -5.21
C PRO A 272 13.55 -7.20 -4.33
N ASN A 273 14.75 -7.35 -4.92
CA ASN A 273 16.02 -7.31 -4.19
C ASN A 273 16.16 -6.05 -3.34
N ALA A 274 15.75 -4.90 -3.89
CA ALA A 274 15.72 -3.62 -3.20
C ALA A 274 14.92 -3.63 -1.89
N LEU A 275 13.89 -4.48 -1.78
CA LEU A 275 13.03 -4.57 -0.61
C LEU A 275 13.44 -5.69 0.36
N LEU A 276 14.39 -6.56 -0.03
CA LEU A 276 14.92 -7.65 0.79
C LEU A 276 16.01 -7.19 1.78
N SER A 277 16.80 -6.15 1.42
CA SER A 277 17.98 -5.72 2.19
C SER A 277 17.64 -4.90 3.45
N GLN A 278 16.45 -4.32 3.49
CA GLN A 278 15.93 -3.69 4.69
C GLN A 278 15.81 -4.80 5.74
N ASN A 279 16.37 -4.60 6.94
CA ASN A 279 16.21 -5.48 8.10
C ASN A 279 14.74 -5.57 8.59
N VAL A 280 13.78 -5.78 7.69
CA VAL A 280 12.57 -6.53 7.96
C VAL A 280 13.05 -7.94 8.29
N LYS A 281 13.50 -8.13 9.54
CA LYS A 281 13.58 -9.45 10.13
C LYS A 281 12.16 -10.01 10.05
N PHE A 282 11.89 -10.79 9.01
CA PHE A 282 10.73 -11.67 8.95
C PHE A 282 10.76 -12.63 10.14
#